data_AF-A0AAE2MNT0-F1
#
_entry.id   AF-A0AAE2MNT0-F1
#
_cell.length_a   1.000
_cell.length_b   1.000
_cell.length_c   1.000
_cell.angle_alpha   90.00
_cell.angle_beta   90.00
_cell.angle_gamma   90.00
#
_symmetry.space_group_name_H-M   'P 1'
#
loop_
_entity.id
_entity.type
_entity.pdbx_description
1 polymer ?
#
loop_
_entity_poly.entity_id
_entity_poly.type
_entity_poly.pdbx_seq_one_letter_code
_entity_poly.pdbx_strand_id
1 'polypeptide(L)'
;MTESQIEALTTAQTASLSAAQITAMSTADLAKFSVDDIGAINTKAITGLEVADIAGLSEDQIGGFKAQQIAAMNNDQVQALLTAYHEF
;
A
#
# COMPACT_ATOMS: atom_id res chain seq x y z
N MET A 1 -6.09 13.01 -7.01
CA MET A 1 -4.79 13.60 -6.64
C MET A 1 -3.95 13.73 -7.90
N THR A 2 -3.02 14.67 -8.00
CA THR A 2 -2.04 14.69 -9.10
C THR A 2 -0.78 13.95 -8.70
N GLU A 3 -0.07 13.40 -9.67
CA GLU A 3 1.17 12.62 -9.50
C GLU A 3 2.22 13.31 -8.60
N SER A 4 2.35 14.63 -8.75
CA SER A 4 3.26 15.47 -7.93
C SER A 4 2.80 15.68 -6.49
N GLN A 5 1.51 15.56 -6.18
CA GLN A 5 1.01 15.71 -4.81
C GLN A 5 1.33 14.48 -3.97
N ILE A 6 1.57 13.34 -4.61
CA ILE A 6 1.77 12.06 -3.95
C ILE A 6 3.24 11.90 -3.56
N GLU A 7 4.16 12.27 -4.46
CA GLU A 7 5.58 12.38 -4.13
C GLU A 7 5.87 13.43 -3.04
N ALA A 8 4.98 14.39 -2.85
CA ALA A 8 5.09 15.42 -1.82
C ALA A 8 4.51 14.99 -0.45
N LEU A 9 3.88 13.81 -0.35
CA LEU A 9 3.38 13.31 0.92
C LEU A 9 4.55 12.95 1.85
N THR A 10 4.51 13.50 3.05
CA THR A 10 5.37 13.03 4.14
C THR A 10 4.81 11.71 4.69
N THR A 11 5.67 10.88 5.25
CA THR A 11 5.28 9.62 5.91
C THR A 11 4.23 9.83 7.03
N ALA A 12 4.26 10.98 7.70
CA ALA A 12 3.22 11.35 8.68
C ALA A 12 1.85 11.63 8.05
N GLN A 13 1.83 12.22 6.84
CA GLN A 13 0.61 12.40 6.07
C GLN A 13 0.11 11.06 5.51
N THR A 14 1.01 10.17 5.08
CA THR A 14 0.68 8.80 4.67
C THR A 14 -0.03 8.04 5.79
N ALA A 15 0.46 8.17 7.04
CA ALA A 15 -0.18 7.56 8.21
C ALA A 15 -1.59 8.11 8.52
N SER A 16 -1.95 9.26 7.95
CA SER A 16 -3.24 9.91 8.12
C SER A 16 -4.23 9.60 6.98
N LEU A 17 -3.81 8.86 5.95
CA LEU A 17 -4.69 8.47 4.85
C LEU A 17 -5.82 7.55 5.33
N SER A 18 -7.01 7.78 4.81
CA SER A 18 -8.17 6.90 4.99
C SER A 18 -8.22 5.83 3.91
N ALA A 19 -8.95 4.73 4.17
CA ALA A 19 -9.18 3.69 3.16
C ALA A 19 -9.76 4.25 1.86
N ALA A 20 -10.75 5.16 1.95
CA ALA A 20 -11.35 5.77 0.77
C ALA A 20 -10.38 6.64 -0.03
N GLN A 21 -9.40 7.27 0.63
CA GLN A 21 -8.36 8.02 -0.07
C GLN A 21 -7.39 7.06 -0.78
N ILE A 22 -7.01 5.95 -0.14
CA ILE A 22 -6.16 4.92 -0.78
C ILE A 22 -6.86 4.32 -2.01
N THR A 23 -8.13 3.92 -1.89
CA THR A 23 -8.91 3.39 -3.02
C THR A 23 -9.09 4.40 -4.16
N ALA A 24 -8.98 5.70 -3.88
CA ALA A 24 -9.08 6.75 -4.90
C ALA A 24 -7.74 7.05 -5.61
N MET A 25 -6.63 6.45 -5.17
CA MET A 25 -5.33 6.56 -5.81
C MET A 25 -5.22 5.55 -6.96
N SER A 26 -4.41 5.85 -7.97
CA SER A 26 -4.11 4.83 -8.97
C SER A 26 -3.06 3.84 -8.44
N THR A 27 -3.00 2.64 -9.02
CA THR A 27 -1.92 1.69 -8.71
C THR A 27 -0.53 2.29 -8.97
N ALA A 28 -0.38 3.09 -10.03
CA ALA A 28 0.88 3.76 -10.36
C ALA A 28 1.29 4.81 -9.30
N ASP A 29 0.30 5.47 -8.69
CA ASP A 29 0.54 6.40 -7.59
C ASP A 29 1.01 5.69 -6.33
N LEU A 30 0.40 4.55 -5.99
CA LEU A 30 0.78 3.75 -4.83
C LEU A 30 2.16 3.12 -5.00
N ALA A 31 2.52 2.73 -6.23
CA ALA A 31 3.86 2.23 -6.55
C ALA A 31 4.99 3.26 -6.36
N LYS A 32 4.66 4.55 -6.16
CA LYS A 32 5.65 5.60 -5.84
C LYS A 32 5.97 5.72 -4.36
N PHE A 33 5.24 5.04 -3.49
CA PHE A 33 5.46 5.13 -2.05
C PHE A 33 6.81 4.54 -1.68
N SER A 34 7.53 5.17 -0.75
CA SER A 34 8.72 4.52 -0.21
C SER A 34 8.33 3.32 0.66
N VAL A 35 9.29 2.44 0.97
CA VAL A 35 9.10 1.35 1.93
C VAL A 35 8.63 1.87 3.29
N ASP A 36 9.14 3.04 3.71
CA ASP A 36 8.73 3.71 4.95
C ASP A 36 7.28 4.19 4.89
N ASP A 37 6.84 4.70 3.74
CA ASP A 37 5.44 5.12 3.52
C ASP A 37 4.50 3.92 3.56
N ILE A 38 4.84 2.79 2.92
CA ILE A 38 4.08 1.55 3.02
C ILE A 38 3.95 1.11 4.48
N GLY A 39 5.06 1.08 5.22
CA GLY A 39 5.06 0.75 6.64
C GLY A 39 4.33 1.76 7.54
N ALA A 40 4.03 2.97 7.03
CA ALA A 40 3.30 4.00 7.74
C ALA A 40 1.79 3.98 7.49
N ILE A 41 1.30 3.29 6.44
CA ILE A 41 -0.13 3.17 6.16
C ILE A 41 -0.86 2.62 7.39
N ASN A 42 -1.88 3.35 7.85
CA ASN A 42 -2.66 2.93 9.01
C ASN A 42 -3.40 1.61 8.71
N THR A 43 -3.52 0.71 9.70
CA THR A 43 -4.24 -0.56 9.54
C THR A 43 -5.70 -0.39 9.08
N LYS A 44 -6.35 0.73 9.44
CA LYS A 44 -7.70 1.06 8.96
C LYS A 44 -7.76 1.43 7.48
N ALA A 45 -6.64 1.87 6.91
CA ALA A 45 -6.53 2.25 5.51
C ALA A 45 -6.15 1.06 4.61
N ILE A 46 -5.57 0.00 5.18
CA ILE A 46 -5.20 -1.23 4.47
C ILE A 46 -6.38 -1.87 3.75
N THR A 47 -7.59 -1.80 4.29
CA THR A 47 -8.80 -2.34 3.62
C THR A 47 -9.15 -1.60 2.33
N GLY A 48 -8.55 -0.44 2.07
CA GLY A 48 -8.71 0.32 0.83
C GLY A 48 -7.75 -0.06 -0.29
N LEU A 49 -6.72 -0.89 -0.03
CA LEU A 49 -5.80 -1.39 -1.05
C LEU A 49 -6.48 -2.47 -1.89
N GLU A 50 -6.54 -2.29 -3.20
CA GLU A 50 -7.07 -3.30 -4.11
C GLU A 50 -6.01 -4.36 -4.43
N VAL A 51 -6.44 -5.54 -4.88
CA VAL A 51 -5.52 -6.62 -5.28
C VAL A 51 -4.57 -6.16 -6.40
N ALA A 52 -5.08 -5.33 -7.32
CA ALA A 52 -4.27 -4.75 -8.39
C ALA A 52 -3.19 -3.79 -7.85
N ASP A 53 -3.47 -3.07 -6.76
CA ASP A 53 -2.49 -2.17 -6.15
C ASP A 53 -1.32 -2.96 -5.57
N ILE A 54 -1.62 -4.03 -4.83
CA ILE A 54 -0.60 -4.91 -4.24
C ILE A 54 0.26 -5.56 -5.33
N ALA A 55 -0.37 -6.00 -6.44
CA ALA A 55 0.35 -6.57 -7.58
C ALA A 55 1.24 -5.55 -8.33
N GLY A 56 0.99 -4.25 -8.15
CA GLY A 56 1.79 -3.18 -8.74
C GLY A 56 2.98 -2.71 -7.90
N LEU A 57 3.13 -3.23 -6.66
CA LEU A 57 4.22 -2.87 -5.77
C LEU A 57 5.50 -3.67 -6.08
N SER A 58 6.66 -3.08 -5.79
CA SER A 58 7.94 -3.78 -5.82
C SER A 58 8.11 -4.74 -4.64
N GLU A 59 9.00 -5.73 -4.77
CA GLU A 59 9.31 -6.66 -3.68
C GLU A 59 9.75 -5.95 -2.38
N ASP A 60 10.55 -4.88 -2.50
CA ASP A 60 10.97 -4.08 -1.34
C ASP A 60 9.78 -3.40 -0.65
N GLN A 61 8.81 -2.88 -1.43
CA GLN A 61 7.58 -2.30 -0.90
C GLN A 61 6.69 -3.36 -0.25
N ILE A 62 6.59 -4.55 -0.84
CA ILE A 62 5.89 -5.70 -0.26
C ILE A 62 6.55 -6.10 1.08
N GLY A 63 7.87 -6.09 1.16
CA GLY A 63 8.64 -6.30 2.39
C GLY A 63 8.46 -5.19 3.45
N GLY A 64 7.95 -4.02 3.05
CA GLY A 64 7.65 -2.90 3.94
C GLY A 64 6.39 -3.08 4.80
N PHE A 65 5.50 -4.03 4.46
CA PHE A 65 4.31 -4.30 5.25
C PHE A 65 4.66 -4.87 6.64
N LYS A 66 4.04 -4.28 7.66
CA LYS A 66 4.15 -4.71 9.05
C LYS A 66 3.12 -5.78 9.38
N ALA A 67 3.43 -6.63 10.36
CA ALA A 67 2.54 -7.70 10.81
C ALA A 67 1.12 -7.22 11.17
N GLN A 68 0.98 -6.02 11.75
CA GLN A 68 -0.33 -5.45 12.09
C GLN A 68 -1.14 -5.04 10.85
N GLN A 69 -0.48 -4.65 9.76
CA GLN A 69 -1.13 -4.32 8.49
C GLN A 69 -1.59 -5.60 7.80
N ILE A 70 -0.73 -6.63 7.76
CA ILE A 70 -1.08 -7.95 7.21
C ILE A 70 -2.25 -8.57 7.98
N ALA A 71 -2.29 -8.43 9.31
CA ALA A 71 -3.41 -8.90 10.13
C ALA A 71 -4.73 -8.15 9.88
N ALA A 72 -4.68 -6.95 9.29
CA ALA A 72 -5.86 -6.15 8.93
C ALA A 72 -6.35 -6.43 7.50
N MET A 73 -5.58 -7.19 6.70
CA MET A 73 -5.93 -7.53 5.33
C MET A 73 -7.03 -8.60 5.27
N ASN A 74 -7.81 -8.56 4.20
CA ASN A 74 -8.70 -9.66 3.84
C ASN A 74 -7.93 -10.79 3.13
N ASN A 75 -8.61 -11.92 2.88
CA ASN A 75 -7.98 -13.08 2.25
C ASN A 75 -7.41 -12.78 0.86
N ASP A 76 -8.10 -11.98 0.05
CA ASP A 76 -7.69 -11.68 -1.32
C ASP A 76 -6.41 -10.82 -1.34
N GLN A 77 -6.32 -9.84 -0.44
CA GLN A 77 -5.12 -9.02 -0.26
C GLN A 77 -3.91 -9.84 0.22
N VAL A 78 -4.12 -10.80 1.13
CA VAL A 78 -3.06 -11.72 1.57
C VAL A 78 -2.61 -12.63 0.43
N GLN A 79 -3.54 -13.15 -0.39
CA GLN A 79 -3.18 -13.93 -1.58
C GLN A 79 -2.41 -13.09 -2.60
N ALA A 80 -2.76 -11.81 -2.77
CA ALA A 80 -2.03 -10.88 -3.62
C ALA A 80 -0.59 -10.67 -3.13
N LEU A 81 -0.39 -10.47 -1.82
CA LEU A 81 0.96 -10.37 -1.22
C LEU A 81 1.79 -11.63 -1.48
N LEU A 82 1.21 -12.81 -1.25
CA LEU A 82 1.89 -14.08 -1.51
C LEU A 82 2.20 -14.25 -2.99
N THR A 83 1.33 -13.82 -3.89
CA THR A 83 1.61 -13.90 -5.33
C THR A 83 2.75 -12.96 -5.73
N ALA A 84 2.70 -11.71 -5.26
CA ALA A 84 3.70 -10.68 -5.56
C ALA A 84 5.09 -11.01 -4.97
N TYR A 85 5.16 -11.73 -3.84
CA TYR A 85 6.42 -12.17 -3.24
C TYR A 85 7.03 -13.41 -3.93
N HIS A 86 6.29 -14.09 -4.81
CA HIS A 86 6.63 -15.40 -5.35
C HIS A 86 6.86 -15.41 -6.88
N GLU A 87 7.22 -14.29 -7.53
CA GLU A 87 7.70 -14.31 -8.93
C GLU A 87 9.14 -14.90 -9.08
N PHE A 88 9.37 -16.11 -8.56
CA PHE A 88 10.50 -17.00 -8.87
C PHE A 88 10.04 -18.43 -9.18
#